data_AF-A0A9D7XIU3-F1
#
_entry.id   AF-A0A9D7XIU3-F1
#
_cell.length_a   1.000
_cell.length_b   1.000
_cell.length_c   1.000
_cell.angle_alpha   90.00
_cell.angle_beta   90.00
_cell.angle_gamma   90.00
#
_symmetry.space_group_name_H-M   'P 1'
#
loop_
_entity.id
_entity.type
_entity.pdbx_description
1 polymer ?
#
loop_
_entity_poly.entity_id
_entity_poly.type
_entity_poly.pdbx_seq_one_letter_code
_entity_poly.pdbx_strand_id
1 'polypeptide(L)'
;MMRGDPAEQAVLRLEARRFACHCDGQLALIQRADTLRELSRLSRISLPYRLSEDFPSRAALGRVAMAAEQRAREIIHEQIQHYLRAEPEQQDKLRRQTVEDWANLSGALGHLRSWASGKLLAAQQIKPLL
;
A
#
# COMPACT_ATOMS: atom_id res chain seq x y z
N MET A 1 37.81 -3.19 -9.87
CA MET A 1 36.93 -3.33 -8.70
C MET A 1 37.78 -3.15 -7.46
N MET A 2 37.78 -1.95 -6.84
CA MET A 2 38.40 -1.81 -5.51
C MET A 2 37.64 -2.72 -4.55
N ARG A 3 38.34 -3.67 -3.93
CA ARG A 3 37.86 -4.32 -2.71
C ARG A 3 37.68 -3.20 -1.70
N GLY A 4 36.45 -2.72 -1.52
CA GLY A 4 36.12 -1.77 -0.47
C GLY A 4 36.60 -2.29 0.88
N ASP A 5 36.98 -1.37 1.76
CA ASP A 5 37.51 -1.69 3.08
C ASP A 5 36.59 -2.72 3.76
N PRO A 6 37.12 -3.83 4.31
CA PRO A 6 36.31 -4.80 5.05
C PRO A 6 35.45 -4.15 6.15
N ALA A 7 35.88 -3.03 6.74
CA ALA A 7 35.09 -2.25 7.68
C ALA A 7 33.87 -1.60 7.03
N GLU A 8 34.02 -0.98 5.85
CA GLU A 8 32.92 -0.39 5.09
C GLU A 8 31.88 -1.45 4.69
N GLN A 9 32.34 -2.63 4.25
CA GLN A 9 31.45 -3.74 3.93
C GLN A 9 30.67 -4.23 5.16
N ALA A 10 31.31 -4.27 6.34
CA ALA A 10 30.64 -4.65 7.58
C ALA A 10 29.55 -3.64 7.96
N VAL A 11 29.82 -2.33 7.81
CA VAL A 11 28.83 -1.27 8.04
C VAL A 11 27.65 -1.39 7.08
N LEU A 12 27.89 -1.58 5.79
CA LEU A 12 26.83 -1.76 4.80
C LEU A 12 25.93 -2.97 5.11
N ARG A 13 26.52 -4.11 5.49
CA ARG A 13 25.75 -5.30 5.90
C ARG A 13 24.90 -5.03 7.14
N LEU A 14 25.42 -4.28 8.11
CA LEU A 14 24.67 -3.89 9.30
C LEU A 14 23.52 -2.95 8.97
N GLU A 15 23.75 -1.94 8.13
CA GLU A 15 22.72 -1.01 7.64
C GLU A 15 21.63 -1.76 6.87
N ALA A 16 21.99 -2.67 5.96
CA ALA A 16 21.05 -3.51 5.21
C ALA A 16 20.17 -4.37 6.14
N ARG A 17 20.77 -4.99 7.16
CA ARG A 17 20.00 -5.76 8.18
C ARG A 17 19.03 -4.88 8.95
N ARG A 18 19.47 -3.70 9.40
CA ARG A 18 18.61 -2.75 10.12
C ARG A 18 17.44 -2.29 9.24
N PHE A 19 17.72 -2.01 7.97
CA PHE A 19 16.69 -1.63 7.01
C PHE A 19 15.69 -2.75 6.76
N ALA A 20 16.16 -3.99 6.58
CA ALA A 20 15.28 -5.15 6.44
C ALA A 20 14.38 -5.34 7.67
N CYS A 21 14.94 -5.25 8.89
CA CYS A 21 14.14 -5.31 10.12
C CYS A 21 13.10 -4.18 10.21
N HIS A 22 13.43 -2.97 9.75
CA HIS A 22 12.47 -1.87 9.66
C HIS A 22 11.33 -2.20 8.70
N CYS A 23 11.64 -2.71 7.50
CA CYS A 23 10.62 -3.15 6.54
C CYS A 23 9.72 -4.25 7.12
N ASP A 24 10.28 -5.22 7.84
CA ASP A 24 9.50 -6.30 8.46
C ASP A 24 8.56 -5.77 9.57
N GLY A 25 9.01 -4.78 10.35
CA GLY A 25 8.14 -4.08 11.30
C GLY A 25 6.99 -3.31 10.61
N GLN A 26 7.29 -2.67 9.49
CA GLN A 26 6.28 -1.95 8.69
C GLN A 26 5.26 -2.88 8.05
N LEU A 27 5.67 -4.09 7.63
CA LEU A 27 4.75 -5.11 7.13
C LEU A 27 3.67 -5.46 8.17
N ALA A 28 4.08 -5.65 9.43
CA ALA A 28 3.13 -5.95 10.51
C ALA A 28 2.13 -4.80 10.75
N LEU A 29 2.58 -3.55 10.64
CA LEU A 29 1.70 -2.37 10.75
C LEU A 29 0.74 -2.26 9.55
N ILE A 30 1.25 -2.49 8.34
CA ILE A 30 0.46 -2.46 7.11
C ILE A 30 -0.67 -3.48 7.16
N GLN A 31 -0.40 -4.71 7.61
CA GLN A 31 -1.41 -5.76 7.71
C GLN A 31 -2.56 -5.40 8.67
N ARG A 32 -2.31 -4.53 9.65
CA ARG A 32 -3.28 -4.10 10.66
C ARG A 32 -3.93 -2.75 10.35
N ALA A 33 -3.49 -2.07 9.30
CA ALA A 33 -4.04 -0.78 8.96
C ALA A 33 -5.46 -0.95 8.40
N ASP A 34 -6.38 -0.15 8.93
CA ASP A 34 -7.80 -0.18 8.58
C ASP A 34 -8.21 0.98 7.67
N THR A 35 -7.30 1.93 7.41
CA THR A 35 -7.58 3.10 6.58
C THR A 35 -6.56 3.27 5.45
N LEU A 36 -7.03 3.71 4.29
CA LEU A 36 -6.18 3.97 3.12
C LEU A 36 -5.20 5.13 3.35
N ARG A 37 -5.57 6.08 4.21
CA ARG A 37 -4.69 7.18 4.65
C ARG A 37 -3.51 6.65 5.46
N GLU A 38 -3.77 5.76 6.41
CA GLU A 38 -2.71 5.15 7.20
C GLU A 38 -1.81 4.27 6.34
N LEU A 39 -2.38 3.44 5.46
CA LEU A 39 -1.59 2.64 4.52
C LEU A 39 -0.66 3.50 3.66
N SER A 40 -1.18 4.60 3.13
CA SER A 40 -0.38 5.54 2.31
C SER A 40 0.72 6.23 3.11
N ARG A 41 0.60 6.33 4.43
CA ARG A 41 1.65 6.83 5.33
C ARG A 41 2.69 5.74 5.61
N LEU A 42 2.25 4.53 5.93
CA LEU A 42 3.13 3.40 6.26
C LEU A 42 3.94 2.90 5.06
N SER A 43 3.40 2.98 3.85
CA SER A 43 4.08 2.56 2.62
C SER A 43 5.16 3.54 2.16
N ARG A 44 5.30 4.71 2.78
CA ARG A 44 6.31 5.72 2.43
C ARG A 44 7.62 5.44 3.15
N ILE A 45 8.34 4.44 2.66
CA ILE A 45 9.69 4.12 3.11
C ILE A 45 10.67 4.54 2.01
N SER A 46 11.67 5.34 2.37
CA SER A 46 12.78 5.67 1.47
C SER A 46 13.91 4.66 1.62
N LEU A 47 14.43 4.17 0.50
CA LEU A 47 15.65 3.37 0.49
C LEU A 47 16.86 4.30 0.69
N PRO A 48 17.70 4.08 1.71
CA PRO A 48 18.93 4.86 1.86
C PRO A 48 19.83 4.72 0.63
N TYR A 49 20.45 5.82 0.17
CA TYR A 49 21.28 5.83 -1.04
C TYR A 49 22.40 4.78 -1.00
N ARG A 50 23.01 4.56 0.16
CA ARG A 50 24.06 3.55 0.38
C ARG A 50 23.61 2.11 0.13
N LEU A 51 22.30 1.86 0.21
CA LEU A 51 21.67 0.56 -0.01
C LEU A 51 20.96 0.49 -1.37
N SER A 52 21.12 1.50 -2.23
CA SER A 52 20.41 1.59 -3.50
C SER A 52 20.74 0.45 -4.47
N GLU A 53 21.97 -0.08 -4.40
CA GLU A 53 22.42 -1.25 -5.18
C GLU A 53 22.28 -2.57 -4.40
N ASP A 54 21.92 -2.52 -3.11
CA ASP A 54 21.77 -3.72 -2.28
C ASP A 54 20.46 -4.44 -2.60
N PHE A 55 20.60 -5.59 -3.26
CA PHE A 55 19.45 -6.40 -3.70
C PHE A 55 18.53 -6.83 -2.54
N PRO A 56 19.03 -7.34 -1.40
CA PRO A 56 18.19 -7.66 -0.24
C PRO A 56 17.36 -6.48 0.28
N SER A 57 17.96 -5.29 0.39
CA SER A 57 17.26 -4.08 0.87
C SER A 57 16.15 -3.65 -0.10
N ARG A 58 16.42 -3.70 -1.41
CA ARG A 58 15.39 -3.45 -2.43
C ARG A 58 14.26 -4.47 -2.38
N ALA A 59 14.59 -5.76 -2.20
CA ALA A 59 13.60 -6.82 -2.09
C ALA A 59 12.71 -6.62 -0.86
N ALA A 60 13.28 -6.24 0.29
CA ALA A 60 12.54 -5.93 1.50
C ALA A 60 11.56 -4.75 1.30
N LEU A 61 12.02 -3.67 0.66
CA LEU A 61 11.16 -2.55 0.30
C LEU A 61 10.05 -2.95 -0.69
N GLY A 62 10.38 -3.81 -1.67
CA GLY A 62 9.40 -4.36 -2.61
C GLY A 62 8.31 -5.16 -1.90
N ARG A 63 8.65 -5.98 -0.89
CA ARG A 63 7.65 -6.69 -0.07
C ARG A 63 6.69 -5.73 0.63
N VAL A 64 7.22 -4.64 1.19
CA VAL A 64 6.38 -3.60 1.83
C VAL A 64 5.41 -2.98 0.84
N ALA A 65 5.88 -2.61 -0.36
CA ALA A 65 5.02 -2.04 -1.40
C ALA A 65 3.91 -3.01 -1.83
N MET A 66 4.26 -4.29 -2.08
CA MET A 66 3.28 -5.32 -2.44
C MET A 66 2.24 -5.55 -1.33
N ALA A 67 2.68 -5.63 -0.07
CA ALA A 67 1.77 -5.81 1.05
C ALA A 67 0.83 -4.61 1.25
N ALA A 68 1.34 -3.39 1.09
CA ALA A 68 0.53 -2.18 1.17
C ALA A 68 -0.51 -2.12 0.05
N GLU A 69 -0.13 -2.50 -1.16
CA GLU A 69 -1.05 -2.58 -2.30
C GLU A 69 -2.13 -3.64 -2.07
N GLN A 70 -1.74 -4.83 -1.62
CA GLN A 70 -2.67 -5.91 -1.31
C GLN A 70 -3.68 -5.51 -0.24
N ARG A 71 -3.22 -4.92 0.88
CA ARG A 71 -4.12 -4.46 1.94
C ARG A 71 -5.02 -3.32 1.48
N ALA A 72 -4.52 -2.39 0.68
CA ALA A 72 -5.34 -1.31 0.11
C ALA A 72 -6.45 -1.87 -0.77
N ARG A 73 -6.15 -2.88 -1.60
CA ARG A 73 -7.16 -3.58 -2.41
C ARG A 73 -8.21 -4.25 -1.53
N GLU A 74 -7.84 -4.90 -0.43
CA GLU A 74 -8.80 -5.51 0.50
C GLU A 74 -9.78 -4.48 1.06
N ILE A 75 -9.28 -3.37 1.60
CA ILE A 75 -10.13 -2.27 2.13
C ILE A 75 -11.06 -1.73 1.04
N ILE A 76 -10.56 -1.53 -0.18
CA ILE A 76 -11.38 -1.05 -1.30
C ILE A 76 -12.49 -2.06 -1.64
N HIS A 77 -12.17 -3.37 -1.65
CA HIS A 77 -13.20 -4.39 -1.88
C HIS A 77 -14.25 -4.38 -0.77
N GLU A 78 -13.84 -4.28 0.49
CA GLU A 78 -14.76 -4.18 1.64
C GLU A 78 -15.68 -2.95 1.51
N GLN A 79 -15.13 -1.80 1.15
CA GLN A 79 -15.89 -0.56 0.89
C GLN A 79 -16.91 -0.73 -0.25
N ILE A 80 -16.53 -1.38 -1.35
CA ILE A 80 -17.43 -1.65 -2.49
C ILE A 80 -18.52 -2.64 -2.08
N GLN A 81 -18.19 -3.70 -1.33
CA GLN A 81 -19.17 -4.66 -0.82
C GLN A 81 -20.16 -4.01 0.14
N HIS A 82 -19.68 -3.12 1.01
CA HIS A 82 -20.53 -2.34 1.90
C HIS A 82 -21.49 -1.44 1.11
N TYR A 83 -21.00 -0.75 0.08
CA TYR A 83 -21.84 0.02 -0.85
C TYR A 83 -22.89 -0.86 -1.55
N LEU A 84 -22.52 -2.04 -2.04
CA LEU A 84 -23.44 -2.94 -2.73
C LEU A 84 -24.55 -3.49 -1.83
N ARG A 85 -24.31 -3.63 -0.53
CA ARG A 85 -25.30 -4.12 0.43
C ARG A 85 -26.16 -3.01 1.04
N ALA A 86 -25.75 -1.76 0.88
CA ALA A 86 -26.46 -0.63 1.45
C ALA A 86 -27.78 -0.35 0.72
N GLU A 87 -28.75 0.18 1.48
CA GLU A 87 -30.03 0.65 0.99
C GLU A 87 -29.86 1.82 -0.01
N PRO A 88 -30.76 1.99 -0.99
CA PRO A 88 -30.66 3.02 -2.03
C PRO A 88 -30.44 4.43 -1.47
N GLU A 89 -31.12 4.77 -0.37
CA GLU A 89 -31.02 6.09 0.28
C GLU A 89 -29.63 6.39 0.85
N GLN A 90 -28.86 5.36 1.20
CA GLN A 90 -27.52 5.48 1.79
C GLN A 90 -26.41 5.34 0.75
N GLN A 91 -26.71 4.78 -0.43
CA GLN A 91 -25.72 4.51 -1.47
C GLN A 91 -25.00 5.78 -1.94
N ASP A 92 -25.72 6.88 -2.16
CA ASP A 92 -25.10 8.13 -2.61
C ASP A 92 -24.13 8.70 -1.57
N LYS A 93 -24.48 8.62 -0.28
CA LYS A 93 -23.61 9.06 0.81
C LYS A 93 -22.36 8.18 0.89
N LEU A 94 -22.54 6.86 0.87
CA LEU A 94 -21.43 5.91 0.92
C LEU A 94 -20.52 6.04 -0.30
N ARG A 95 -21.08 6.29 -1.49
CA ARG A 95 -20.31 6.52 -2.71
C ARG A 95 -19.40 7.74 -2.59
N ARG A 96 -19.90 8.84 -2.05
CA ARG A 96 -19.10 10.06 -1.85
C ARG A 96 -18.00 9.81 -0.83
N GLN A 97 -18.34 9.17 0.29
CA GLN A 97 -17.38 8.82 1.34
C GLN A 97 -16.27 7.90 0.82
N THR A 98 -16.59 6.85 0.04
CA THR A 98 -15.55 5.95 -0.49
C THR A 98 -14.64 6.65 -1.50
N VAL A 99 -15.18 7.51 -2.35
CA VAL A 99 -14.38 8.31 -3.29
C VAL A 99 -13.44 9.28 -2.54
N GLU A 100 -13.92 9.91 -1.47
CA GLU A 100 -13.09 10.74 -0.58
C GLU A 100 -12.00 9.92 0.12
N ASP A 101 -12.34 8.73 0.61
CA ASP A 101 -11.37 7.81 1.23
C ASP A 101 -10.27 7.41 0.24
N TRP A 102 -10.62 7.13 -1.02
CA TRP A 102 -9.67 6.80 -2.08
C TRP A 102 -8.77 7.97 -2.44
N ALA A 103 -9.22 9.22 -2.27
CA ALA A 103 -8.37 10.38 -2.50
C ALA A 103 -7.12 10.40 -1.60
N ASN A 104 -7.16 9.68 -0.45
CA ASN A 104 -6.00 9.53 0.43
C ASN A 104 -4.89 8.62 -0.14
N LEU A 105 -5.20 7.80 -1.15
CA LEU A 105 -4.22 6.96 -1.83
C LEU A 105 -3.21 7.82 -2.59
N SER A 106 -1.94 7.73 -2.20
CA SER A 106 -0.87 8.58 -2.70
C SER A 106 0.45 7.84 -2.85
N GLY A 107 1.42 8.47 -3.53
CA GLY A 107 2.72 7.87 -3.81
C GLY A 107 2.57 6.57 -4.61
N ALA A 108 3.20 5.49 -4.15
CA ALA A 108 3.16 4.18 -4.79
C ALA A 108 1.74 3.61 -4.96
N LEU A 109 0.79 3.99 -4.08
CA LEU A 109 -0.59 3.50 -4.11
C LEU A 109 -1.53 4.38 -4.95
N GLY A 110 -1.06 5.51 -5.49
CA GLY A 110 -1.92 6.49 -6.16
C GLY A 110 -2.66 5.95 -7.39
N HIS A 111 -2.09 4.92 -8.04
CA HIS A 111 -2.69 4.24 -9.19
C HIS A 111 -3.96 3.47 -8.83
N LEU A 112 -4.11 3.06 -7.56
CA LEU A 112 -5.28 2.33 -7.09
C LEU A 112 -6.56 3.17 -7.10
N ARG A 113 -6.47 4.51 -7.16
CA ARG A 113 -7.64 5.39 -7.25
C ARG A 113 -8.45 5.12 -8.52
N SER A 114 -7.78 5.10 -9.66
CA SER A 114 -8.42 4.83 -10.95
C SER A 114 -8.94 3.39 -11.01
N TRP A 115 -8.18 2.44 -10.45
CA TRP A 115 -8.60 1.05 -10.36
C TRP A 115 -9.87 0.88 -9.50
N ALA A 116 -9.92 1.51 -8.32
CA ALA A 116 -11.07 1.46 -7.41
C ALA A 116 -12.33 2.05 -8.05
N SER A 117 -12.20 3.21 -8.71
CA SER A 117 -13.30 3.83 -9.47
C SER A 117 -13.84 2.91 -10.57
N GLY A 118 -12.95 2.24 -11.31
CA GLY A 118 -13.35 1.25 -12.32
C GLY A 118 -14.08 0.05 -11.72
N LYS A 119 -13.62 -0.44 -10.55
CA LYS A 119 -14.30 -1.55 -9.84
C LYS A 119 -15.69 -1.19 -9.35
N LEU A 120 -15.85 0.02 -8.81
CA LEU A 120 -17.17 0.50 -8.39
C LEU A 120 -18.13 0.68 -9.57
N LEU A 121 -17.66 1.24 -10.68
CA LEU A 121 -18.47 1.37 -11.89
C LEU A 121 -18.94 0.00 -12.40
N ALA A 122 -18.03 -0.97 -12.46
CA ALA A 122 -18.38 -2.35 -12.85
C ALA A 122 -19.38 -2.97 -11.87
N ALA A 123 -19.22 -2.75 -10.56
CA ALA A 123 -20.15 -3.23 -9.55
C ALA A 123 -21.56 -2.60 -9.69
N GLN A 124 -21.65 -1.32 -10.04
CA GLN A 124 -22.91 -0.64 -10.33
C GLN A 124 -23.60 -1.20 -11.58
N GLN A 125 -22.84 -1.56 -12.61
CA GLN A 125 -23.38 -2.19 -13.84
C GLN A 125 -23.87 -3.63 -13.64
N ILE A 126 -23.44 -4.31 -12.57
CA ILE A 126 -23.93 -5.65 -12.20
C ILE A 126 -25.20 -5.57 -11.35
N LYS A 127 -25.40 -4.47 -10.59
CA LYS A 127 -26.58 -4.23 -9.75
C LYS A 127 -27.82 -3.60 -10.44
N PRO A 128 -27.94 -3.32 -11.76
CA PRO A 128 -29.02 -2.49 -12.28
C PRO A 128 -30.39 -3.20 -12.42
N LEU A 129 -30.59 -4.39 -11.84
CA LEU A 129 -31.82 -5.17 -12.02
C LEU A 129 -32.26 -5.95 -10.76
N LEU A 130 -32.51 -5.23 -9.66
CA LEU A 130 -33.45 -5.66 -8.61
C LEU A 130 -34.31 -4.46 -8.21
#